data_AF-E8K342-F1
#
_entry.id   AF-E8K342-F1
#
_cell.length_a   1.000
_cell.length_b   1.000
_cell.length_c   1.000
_cell.angle_alpha   90.00
_cell.angle_beta   90.00
_cell.angle_gamma   90.00
#
_symmetry.space_group_name_H-M   'P 1'
#
loop_
_entity.id
_entity.type
_entity.pdbx_description
1 polymer ?
#
loop_
_entity_poly.entity_id
_entity_poly.type
_entity_poly.pdbx_seq_one_letter_code
_entity_poly.pdbx_strand_id
1 'polypeptide(L)'
;MKTKTLAQVDGFIGIIAGAILAFLPVFIIFLAAISEDEDFAGVVLGIIFIVFSLVKIATLILGILSLVYYKDDNRISLAPSILFIVGSVVALIPFLGWIGGIVLVIGGALYLASLKQFKIEG
;
A
#
# COMPACT_ATOMS: atom_id res chain seq x y z
N MET A 1 9.03 19.75 16.13
CA MET A 1 7.68 19.28 15.76
C MET A 1 7.80 18.30 14.59
N LYS A 2 6.98 17.24 14.56
CA LYS A 2 6.98 16.25 13.48
C LYS A 2 6.42 16.88 12.19
N THR A 3 6.97 16.49 11.04
CA THR A 3 6.60 17.06 9.73
C THR A 3 5.45 16.29 9.09
N LYS A 4 4.75 16.91 8.14
CA LYS A 4 3.68 16.26 7.36
C LYS A 4 4.19 15.40 6.20
N THR A 5 5.49 15.47 5.88
CA THR A 5 6.06 14.88 4.66
C THR A 5 5.88 13.37 4.62
N LEU A 6 6.12 12.68 5.74
CA LEU A 6 5.95 11.23 5.80
C LEU A 6 4.49 10.82 5.58
N ALA A 7 3.54 11.50 6.24
CA ALA A 7 2.11 11.31 5.99
C ALA A 7 1.69 11.61 4.54
N GLN A 8 2.32 12.59 3.87
CA GLN A 8 2.08 12.84 2.45
C GLN A 8 2.57 11.68 1.57
N VAL A 9 3.79 11.22 1.81
CA VAL A 9 4.40 10.10 1.07
C VAL A 9 3.56 8.84 1.28
N ASP A 10 3.26 8.48 2.52
CA ASP A 10 2.43 7.32 2.84
C ASP A 10 1.05 7.46 2.20
N GLY A 11 0.45 8.64 2.27
CA GLY A 11 -0.83 8.91 1.62
C GLY A 11 -0.84 8.57 0.13
N PHE A 12 0.14 9.07 -0.63
CA PHE A 12 0.24 8.79 -2.06
C PHE A 12 0.62 7.34 -2.35
N ILE A 13 1.59 6.79 -1.63
CA ILE A 13 2.04 5.40 -1.82
C ILE A 13 0.89 4.43 -1.52
N GLY A 14 0.12 4.65 -0.45
CA GLY A 14 -1.02 3.82 -0.10
C GLY A 14 -2.11 3.80 -1.16
N ILE A 15 -2.43 4.97 -1.75
CA ILE A 15 -3.39 5.08 -2.85
C ILE A 15 -2.87 4.35 -4.09
N ILE A 16 -1.65 4.68 -4.55
CA ILE A 16 -1.10 4.16 -5.80
C ILE A 16 -0.82 2.66 -5.69
N ALA A 17 -0.01 2.25 -4.72
CA ALA A 17 0.34 0.85 -4.52
C ALA A 17 -0.90 0.01 -4.16
N GLY A 18 -1.78 0.54 -3.31
CA GLY A 18 -3.02 -0.13 -2.94
C GLY A 18 -3.95 -0.36 -4.13
N ALA A 19 -4.14 0.65 -4.98
CA ALA A 19 -4.96 0.51 -6.20
C ALA A 19 -4.35 -0.52 -7.16
N ILE A 20 -3.04 -0.45 -7.42
CA ILE A 20 -2.38 -1.42 -8.31
C ILE A 20 -2.55 -2.84 -7.74
N LEU A 21 -2.34 -3.05 -6.44
CA LEU A 21 -2.54 -4.34 -5.79
C LEU A 21 -3.98 -4.84 -5.87
N ALA A 22 -4.97 -3.94 -5.72
CA ALA A 22 -6.39 -4.27 -5.81
C ALA A 22 -6.78 -4.76 -7.22
N PHE A 23 -6.23 -4.15 -8.28
CA PHE A 23 -6.51 -4.52 -9.66
C PHE A 23 -5.60 -5.63 -10.21
N LEU A 24 -4.54 -6.01 -9.49
CA LEU A 24 -3.58 -7.01 -9.94
C LEU A 24 -4.20 -8.35 -10.37
N PRO A 25 -5.22 -8.93 -9.68
CA PRO A 25 -5.84 -10.17 -10.14
C PRO A 25 -6.50 -10.04 -11.52
N VAL A 26 -7.13 -8.89 -11.81
CA VAL A 26 -7.76 -8.63 -13.11
C VAL A 26 -6.68 -8.59 -14.20
N PHE A 27 -5.54 -7.94 -13.91
CA PHE A 27 -4.41 -7.89 -14.83
C PHE A 27 -3.81 -9.27 -15.10
N ILE A 28 -3.67 -10.12 -14.07
CA ILE A 28 -3.17 -11.49 -14.22
C ILE A 28 -4.09 -12.32 -15.11
N ILE A 29 -5.41 -12.25 -14.89
CA ILE A 29 -6.40 -12.97 -15.72
C ILE A 29 -6.33 -12.48 -17.16
N PHE A 30 -6.23 -11.17 -17.36
CA PHE A 30 -6.11 -10.58 -18.69
C PHE A 30 -4.84 -11.05 -19.41
N LEU A 31 -3.69 -11.02 -18.73
CA LEU A 31 -2.42 -11.51 -19.30
C LEU A 31 -2.53 -12.98 -19.70
N ALA A 32 -3.09 -13.82 -18.82
CA ALA A 32 -3.28 -15.24 -19.12
C ALA A 32 -4.20 -15.48 -20.33
N ALA A 33 -5.23 -14.65 -20.53
CA ALA A 33 -6.18 -14.80 -21.62
C ALA A 33 -5.62 -14.41 -23.01
N ILE A 34 -4.63 -13.53 -23.07
CA ILE A 34 -4.05 -13.02 -24.33
C ILE A 34 -2.69 -13.64 -24.66
N SER A 35 -2.11 -14.42 -23.75
CA SER A 35 -0.77 -14.99 -23.93
C SER A 35 -0.84 -16.20 -24.85
N GLU A 36 -0.12 -16.15 -25.97
CA GLU A 36 0.05 -17.27 -26.90
C GLU A 36 1.21 -18.21 -26.49
N ASP A 37 2.16 -17.70 -25.70
CA ASP A 37 3.34 -18.41 -25.22
C ASP A 37 3.27 -18.56 -23.69
N GLU A 38 3.03 -19.79 -23.24
CA GLU A 38 2.89 -20.13 -21.82
C GLU A 38 4.21 -19.96 -21.04
N ASP A 39 5.35 -20.26 -21.66
CA ASP A 39 6.67 -20.15 -21.02
C ASP A 39 7.01 -18.68 -20.77
N PHE A 40 6.77 -17.82 -21.76
CA PHE A 40 6.94 -16.39 -21.62
C PHE A 40 5.99 -15.80 -20.56
N ALA A 41 4.71 -16.18 -20.57
CA ALA A 41 3.73 -15.73 -19.58
C ALA A 41 4.14 -16.11 -18.15
N GLY A 42 4.67 -17.34 -17.96
CA GLY A 42 5.18 -17.81 -16.68
C GLY A 42 6.31 -16.94 -16.12
N VAL A 43 7.28 -16.54 -16.96
CA VAL A 43 8.37 -15.64 -16.57
C VAL A 43 7.84 -14.26 -16.17
N VAL A 44 6.93 -13.69 -16.96
CA VAL A 44 6.33 -12.38 -16.67
C VAL A 44 5.58 -12.41 -15.34
N LEU A 45 4.78 -13.45 -15.09
CA LEU A 45 4.09 -13.63 -13.81
C LEU A 45 5.07 -13.75 -12.65
N GLY A 46 6.17 -14.50 -12.82
CA GLY A 46 7.22 -14.61 -11.81
C GLY A 46 7.83 -13.26 -11.43
N ILE A 47 8.15 -12.42 -12.42
CA ILE A 47 8.67 -11.06 -12.19
C ILE A 47 7.64 -10.20 -11.46
N ILE A 48 6.37 -10.25 -11.89
CA ILE A 48 5.26 -9.54 -11.23
C ILE A 48 5.19 -9.94 -9.75
N PHE A 49 5.18 -11.24 -9.43
CA PHE A 49 5.12 -11.69 -8.04
C PHE A 49 6.29 -11.18 -7.20
N ILE A 50 7.51 -11.17 -7.73
CA ILE A 50 8.69 -10.65 -7.02
C ILE A 50 8.55 -9.14 -6.77
N VAL A 51 8.26 -8.36 -7.81
CA VAL A 51 8.13 -6.89 -7.71
C VAL A 51 7.03 -6.50 -6.72
N PHE A 52 5.86 -7.14 -6.81
CA PHE A 52 4.76 -6.85 -5.88
C PHE A 52 5.03 -7.33 -4.46
N SER A 53 5.82 -8.38 -4.26
CA SER A 53 6.26 -8.78 -2.91
C SER A 53 7.12 -7.69 -2.27
N LEU A 54 8.01 -7.06 -3.03
CA LEU A 54 8.80 -5.93 -2.54
C LEU A 54 7.93 -4.72 -2.20
N VAL A 55 6.92 -4.41 -3.00
CA VAL A 55 5.95 -3.33 -2.72
C VAL A 55 5.19 -3.58 -1.41
N LYS A 56 4.76 -4.82 -1.16
CA LYS A 56 4.07 -5.21 0.09
C LYS A 56 4.98 -5.04 1.30
N ILE A 57 6.25 -5.41 1.18
CA ILE A 57 7.23 -5.22 2.26
C ILE A 57 7.52 -3.73 2.48
N ALA A 58 7.66 -2.94 1.42
CA ALA A 58 7.92 -1.50 1.52
C ALA A 58 6.76 -0.78 2.21
N THR A 59 5.52 -1.10 1.86
CA THR A 59 4.31 -0.55 2.50
C THR A 59 4.19 -0.98 3.97
N LEU A 60 4.58 -2.21 4.31
CA LEU A 60 4.65 -2.66 5.71
C LEU A 60 5.64 -1.81 6.51
N ILE A 61 6.84 -1.58 5.95
CA ILE A 61 7.88 -0.76 6.58
C ILE A 61 7.38 0.68 6.77
N LEU A 62 6.74 1.29 5.77
CA LEU A 62 6.15 2.62 5.89
C LEU A 62 5.10 2.68 7.01
N GLY A 63 4.24 1.66 7.11
CA GLY A 63 3.27 1.55 8.20
C GLY A 63 3.92 1.57 9.58
N ILE A 64 5.00 0.80 9.77
CA ILE A 64 5.75 0.76 11.03
C ILE A 64 6.47 2.09 11.30
N LEU A 65 7.16 2.64 10.29
CA LEU A 65 7.88 3.91 10.41
C LEU A 65 6.95 5.03 10.84
N SER A 66 5.79 5.14 10.20
CA SER A 66 4.83 6.18 10.52
C SER A 66 4.10 5.93 11.83
N LEU A 67 3.84 4.68 12.21
CA LEU A 67 3.32 4.35 13.53
C LEU A 67 4.25 4.86 14.63
N VAL A 68 5.55 4.58 14.51
CA VAL A 68 6.57 5.02 15.48
C VAL A 68 6.75 6.53 15.41
N TYR A 69 6.84 7.09 14.20
CA TYR A 69 7.09 8.52 14.01
C TYR A 69 5.93 9.36 14.52
N TYR A 70 4.67 8.98 14.33
CA TYR A 70 3.50 9.77 14.74
C TYR A 70 2.83 9.30 16.04
N LYS A 71 3.38 8.29 16.74
CA LYS A 71 2.78 7.67 17.94
C LYS A 71 2.15 8.65 18.95
N ASP A 72 2.88 9.72 19.29
CA ASP A 72 2.47 10.73 20.28
C ASP A 72 2.03 12.07 19.64
N ASP A 73 1.71 12.07 18.34
CA ASP A 73 1.26 13.26 17.61
C ASP A 73 -0.25 13.20 17.35
N ASN A 74 -1.01 14.02 18.07
CA ASN A 74 -2.48 14.03 17.98
C ASN A 74 -3.02 14.46 16.61
N ARG A 75 -2.18 15.02 15.73
CA ARG A 75 -2.60 15.39 14.38
C ARG A 75 -2.82 14.22 13.43
N ILE A 76 -2.29 13.05 13.78
CA ILE A 76 -2.44 11.83 12.97
C ILE A 76 -2.88 10.70 13.91
N SER A 77 -4.09 10.19 13.69
CA SER A 77 -4.56 8.99 14.39
C SER A 77 -3.67 7.78 14.07
N LEU A 78 -3.65 6.76 14.92
CA LEU A 78 -2.88 5.52 14.66
C LEU A 78 -3.51 4.64 13.55
N ALA A 79 -4.77 4.87 13.19
CA ALA A 79 -5.53 4.03 12.26
C ALA A 79 -4.88 3.88 10.85
N PRO A 80 -4.45 4.95 10.15
CA PRO A 80 -3.71 4.84 8.89
C PRO A 80 -2.51 3.90 8.95
N SER A 81 -1.69 4.02 10.01
CA SER A 81 -0.49 3.20 10.18
C SER A 81 -0.83 1.72 10.42
N ILE A 82 -1.87 1.47 11.23
CA ILE A 82 -2.36 0.10 11.48
C ILE A 82 -2.93 -0.50 10.19
N LEU A 83 -3.67 0.27 9.39
CA LEU A 83 -4.19 -0.20 8.09
C LEU A 83 -3.06 -0.51 7.11
N PHE A 84 -1.97 0.26 7.11
CA PHE A 84 -0.78 -0.09 6.33
C PHE A 84 -0.20 -1.43 6.76
N ILE A 85 -0.01 -1.63 8.07
CA ILE A 85 0.55 -2.88 8.60
C ILE A 85 -0.36 -4.07 8.27
N VAL A 86 -1.64 -3.98 8.61
CA VAL A 86 -2.60 -5.06 8.37
C VAL A 86 -2.81 -5.29 6.89
N GLY A 87 -2.96 -4.24 6.09
CA GLY A 87 -3.12 -4.32 4.64
C GLY A 87 -1.94 -5.00 3.97
N SER A 88 -0.71 -4.65 4.36
CA SER A 88 0.50 -5.29 3.82
C SER A 88 0.65 -6.74 4.27
N VAL A 89 0.35 -7.07 5.52
CA VAL A 89 0.38 -8.47 6.01
C VAL A 89 -0.66 -9.32 5.27
N VAL A 90 -1.89 -8.83 5.12
CA VAL A 90 -2.92 -9.51 4.33
C VAL A 90 -2.48 -9.65 2.88
N ALA A 91 -1.85 -8.62 2.31
CA ALA A 91 -1.41 -8.65 0.93
C ALA A 91 -0.30 -9.69 0.66
N LEU A 92 0.50 -10.05 1.66
CA LEU A 92 1.53 -11.09 1.55
C LEU A 92 0.94 -12.49 1.44
N ILE A 93 -0.30 -12.69 1.87
CA ILE A 93 -0.99 -13.97 1.72
C ILE A 93 -1.32 -14.19 0.24
N PRO A 94 -0.93 -15.36 -0.34
CA PRO A 94 -1.31 -15.71 -1.70
C PRO A 94 -2.82 -15.57 -1.92
N PHE A 95 -3.23 -15.07 -3.09
CA PHE A 95 -4.63 -14.82 -3.49
C PHE A 95 -5.39 -13.72 -2.70
N LEU A 96 -4.86 -13.20 -1.58
CA LEU A 96 -5.49 -12.10 -0.81
C LEU A 96 -4.82 -10.74 -1.03
N GLY A 97 -3.84 -10.66 -1.94
CA GLY A 97 -3.14 -9.43 -2.34
C GLY A 97 -4.05 -8.22 -2.58
N TRP A 98 -5.18 -8.46 -3.24
CA TRP A 98 -6.14 -7.42 -3.62
C TRP A 98 -6.90 -6.84 -2.43
N ILE A 99 -7.24 -7.67 -1.43
CA ILE A 99 -7.88 -7.21 -0.18
C ILE A 99 -6.92 -6.29 0.55
N GLY A 100 -5.67 -6.71 0.69
CA GLY A 100 -4.63 -5.87 1.29
C GLY A 100 -4.42 -4.56 0.53
N GLY A 101 -4.53 -4.59 -0.80
CA GLY A 101 -4.53 -3.40 -1.66
C GLY A 101 -5.64 -2.40 -1.29
N ILE A 102 -6.88 -2.88 -1.13
CA ILE A 102 -8.02 -2.02 -0.72
C ILE A 102 -7.77 -1.39 0.65
N VAL A 103 -7.26 -2.18 1.61
CA VAL A 103 -6.93 -1.70 2.96
C VAL A 103 -5.85 -0.60 2.91
N LEU A 104 -4.84 -0.77 2.05
CA LEU A 104 -3.79 0.23 1.81
C LEU A 104 -4.35 1.54 1.23
N VAL A 105 -5.31 1.47 0.29
CA VAL A 105 -5.98 2.65 -0.25
C VAL A 105 -6.70 3.42 0.87
N ILE A 106 -7.42 2.73 1.75
CA ILE A 106 -8.12 3.35 2.88
C ILE A 106 -7.11 4.01 3.82
N GLY A 107 -6.03 3.30 4.18
CA GLY A 107 -4.96 3.86 5.01
C GLY A 107 -4.33 5.11 4.37
N GLY A 108 -4.07 5.08 3.07
CA GLY A 108 -3.49 6.19 2.33
C GLY A 108 -4.41 7.41 2.30
N ALA A 109 -5.70 7.18 2.04
CA ALA A 109 -6.71 8.22 2.09
C ALA A 109 -6.79 8.89 3.47
N LEU A 110 -6.71 8.12 4.56
CA LEU A 110 -6.72 8.67 5.92
C LEU A 110 -5.45 9.48 6.24
N TYR A 111 -4.28 9.07 5.75
CA TYR A 111 -3.06 9.89 5.86
C TYR A 111 -3.24 11.23 5.13
N LEU A 112 -3.71 11.21 3.89
CA LEU A 112 -3.97 12.43 3.12
C LEU A 112 -5.01 13.33 3.80
N ALA A 113 -6.07 12.74 4.36
CA ALA A 113 -7.10 13.49 5.10
C ALA A 113 -6.54 14.15 6.38
N SER A 114 -5.54 13.56 7.02
CA SER A 114 -4.91 14.08 8.24
C SER A 114 -4.01 15.30 7.97
N LEU A 115 -3.58 15.51 6.71
CA LEU A 115 -2.70 16.63 6.34
C LEU A 115 -3.30 18.01 6.63
N LYS A 116 -4.63 18.13 6.67
CA LYS A 116 -5.31 19.38 7.01
C LYS A 116 -5.00 19.84 8.43
N GLN A 117 -4.72 18.91 9.35
CA GLN A 117 -4.44 19.21 10.76
C GLN A 117 -3.10 19.93 10.94
N PHE A 118 -2.13 19.69 10.04
CA PHE A 118 -0.85 20.40 10.01
C PHE A 118 -0.93 21.85 9.51
N LYS A 119 -2.07 22.29 8.94
CA LYS A 119 -2.29 23.68 8.54
C LYS A 119 -2.93 24.53 9.64
N ILE A 120 -3.51 23.91 10.66
CA ILE A 120 -4.28 24.59 11.71
C ILE A 120 -3.37 25.04 12.87
N GLU A 121 -2.22 24.39 13.04
CA GLU A 121 -1.22 24.68 14.08
C GLU A 121 -0.03 25.53 13.59
N GLY A 122 -0.15 26.14 12.40
CA GLY A 122 0.88 26.97 11.77
C GLY A 122 0.69 28.46 12.05
#